data_AF-A0A2S9FKB5-F1
#
_entry.id   AF-A0A2S9FKB5-F1
#
_cell.length_a   1.000
_cell.length_b   1.000
_cell.length_c   1.000
_cell.angle_alpha   90.00
_cell.angle_beta   90.00
_cell.angle_gamma   90.00
#
_symmetry.space_group_name_H-M   'P 1'
#
loop_
_entity.id
_entity.type
_entity.pdbx_description
1 polymer ?
#
loop_
_entity_poly.entity_id
_entity_poly.type
_entity_poly.pdbx_seq_one_letter_code
_entity_poly.pdbx_strand_id
1 'polypeptide(L)'
;DAYRESLRVRLGEPYRTMLGHFRHEVGHYYQNILVENGPGAERHLAECRALFGDEQASYRDAIDRHYRFGPPGDWDRDFISEYATMHPWEDFAECFAHYLHITDTIDTAREAGMVLHADKVRFSAPRNVEPLDSYDDVPVERLLYDWNWISLFFNRVNTAMGKNPVYPFTIPPPV
;
A
#
# COMPACT_ATOMS: atom_id res chain seq x y z
N ASP A 1 11.94 15.62 19.37
CA ASP A 1 11.97 14.19 18.99
C ASP A 1 11.03 13.29 19.77
N ALA A 2 11.04 13.30 21.11
CA ALA A 2 10.17 12.40 21.90
C ALA A 2 8.66 12.47 21.58
N TYR A 3 8.13 13.61 21.11
CA TYR A 3 6.71 13.73 20.75
C TYR A 3 6.36 12.96 19.47
N ARG A 4 7.15 13.10 18.39
CA ARG A 4 6.97 12.34 17.13
C ARG A 4 7.23 10.85 17.32
N GLU A 5 8.21 10.50 18.15
CA GLU A 5 8.54 9.11 18.47
C GLU A 5 7.45 8.47 19.35
N SER A 6 6.89 9.23 20.31
CA SER A 6 5.72 8.78 21.09
C SER A 6 4.43 8.68 20.27
N LEU A 7 4.34 9.37 19.12
CA LEU A 7 3.23 9.25 18.19
C LEU A 7 3.40 8.01 17.30
N ARG A 8 4.61 7.77 16.78
CA ARG A 8 4.98 6.52 16.07
C ARG A 8 4.74 5.27 16.90
N VAL A 9 5.12 5.27 18.18
CA VAL A 9 4.93 4.13 19.08
C VAL A 9 3.47 3.94 19.49
N ARG A 10 2.70 5.04 19.64
CA ARG A 10 1.26 4.97 20.00
C ARG A 10 0.36 4.54 18.84
N LEU A 11 0.79 4.73 17.60
CA LEU A 11 0.01 4.44 16.39
C LEU A 11 0.24 3.02 15.83
N GLY A 12 1.02 2.16 16.49
CA GLY A 12 1.14 0.76 16.07
C GLY A 12 1.69 0.57 14.64
N GLU A 13 2.36 1.57 14.06
CA GLU A 13 2.80 1.55 12.66
C GLU A 13 4.34 1.42 12.57
N PRO A 14 4.87 0.21 12.34
CA PRO A 14 6.29 -0.04 12.06
C PRO A 14 6.81 0.69 10.81
N TYR A 15 5.94 1.24 9.96
CA TYR A 15 6.24 1.57 8.57
C TYR A 15 6.29 3.04 8.18
N ARG A 16 6.07 3.97 9.12
CA ARG A 16 6.14 5.42 8.84
C ARG A 16 7.58 5.90 8.65
N THR A 17 8.25 5.48 7.59
CA THR A 17 9.51 6.06 7.11
C THR A 17 9.23 7.42 6.45
N MET A 18 10.23 8.29 6.35
CA MET A 18 10.08 9.57 5.62
C MET A 18 9.66 9.34 4.16
N LEU A 19 10.18 8.28 3.53
CA LEU A 19 9.81 7.91 2.16
C LEU A 19 8.37 7.42 2.07
N GLY A 20 7.91 6.62 3.04
CA GLY A 20 6.51 6.18 3.11
C GLY A 20 5.54 7.36 3.23
N HIS A 21 5.82 8.30 4.13
CA HIS A 21 5.02 9.51 4.25
C HIS A 21 5.05 10.34 2.96
N PHE A 22 6.22 10.51 2.35
CA PHE A 22 6.29 11.23 1.08
C PHE A 22 5.46 10.58 -0.03
N ARG A 23 5.46 9.23 -0.14
CA ARG A 23 4.61 8.50 -1.11
C ARG A 23 3.11 8.73 -0.85
N HIS A 24 2.70 8.78 0.41
CA HIS A 24 1.31 9.10 0.81
C HIS A 24 0.91 10.51 0.36
N GLU A 25 1.74 11.53 0.63
CA GLU A 25 1.47 12.91 0.18
C GLU A 25 1.47 13.03 -1.36
N VAL A 26 2.31 12.27 -2.05
CA VAL A 26 2.27 12.15 -3.52
C VAL A 26 0.93 11.55 -3.98
N GLY A 27 0.37 10.61 -3.23
CA GLY A 27 -0.98 10.09 -3.46
C GLY A 27 -2.03 11.20 -3.45
N HIS A 28 -2.08 12.03 -2.41
CA HIS A 28 -2.97 13.19 -2.38
C HIS A 28 -2.73 14.20 -3.50
N TYR A 29 -1.47 14.42 -3.88
CA TYR A 29 -1.16 15.29 -5.01
C TYR A 29 -1.77 14.76 -6.32
N TYR A 30 -1.63 13.46 -6.59
CA TYR A 30 -2.24 12.85 -7.78
C TYR A 30 -3.76 12.74 -7.68
N GLN A 31 -4.32 12.49 -6.50
CA GLN A 31 -5.77 12.57 -6.25
C GLN A 31 -6.30 13.93 -6.73
N ASN A 32 -5.67 15.03 -6.31
CA ASN A 32 -6.11 16.37 -6.68
C ASN A 32 -6.11 16.59 -8.20
N ILE A 33 -5.08 16.09 -8.90
CA ILE A 33 -4.90 16.34 -10.33
C ILE A 33 -5.73 15.38 -11.19
N LEU A 34 -5.80 14.10 -10.83
CA LEU A 34 -6.40 13.06 -11.65
C LEU A 34 -7.87 12.82 -11.32
N VAL A 35 -8.24 12.92 -10.04
CA VAL A 35 -9.58 12.59 -9.55
C VAL A 35 -10.43 13.84 -9.40
N GLU A 36 -9.93 14.87 -8.72
CA GLU A 36 -10.75 16.03 -8.35
C GLU A 36 -10.82 17.10 -9.44
N ASN A 37 -9.71 17.35 -10.15
CA ASN A 37 -9.60 18.50 -11.08
C ASN A 37 -9.22 18.11 -12.52
N GLY A 38 -9.06 16.81 -12.79
CA GLY A 38 -8.65 16.30 -14.09
C GLY A 38 -9.77 16.26 -15.13
N PRO A 39 -9.43 16.06 -16.42
CA PRO A 39 -10.42 15.71 -17.42
C PRO A 39 -11.20 14.45 -17.00
N GLY A 40 -12.54 14.53 -16.95
CA GLY A 40 -13.37 13.43 -16.48
C GLY A 40 -13.49 13.31 -14.96
N ALA A 41 -13.12 14.35 -14.19
CA ALA A 41 -13.19 14.37 -12.72
C ALA A 41 -14.51 13.83 -12.15
N GLU A 42 -15.67 14.19 -12.71
CA GLU A 42 -16.97 13.67 -12.23
C GLU A 42 -17.04 12.14 -12.28
N ARG A 43 -16.52 11.53 -13.36
CA ARG A 43 -16.47 10.08 -13.52
C ARG A 43 -15.48 9.47 -12.52
N HIS A 44 -14.27 10.02 -12.43
CA HIS A 44 -13.23 9.48 -11.55
C HIS A 44 -13.60 9.63 -10.08
N LEU A 45 -14.23 10.73 -9.69
CA LEU A 45 -14.77 10.91 -8.34
C LEU A 45 -15.86 9.89 -8.03
N ALA A 46 -16.74 9.58 -8.99
CA ALA A 46 -17.75 8.53 -8.82
C ALA A 46 -17.13 7.13 -8.69
N GLU A 47 -16.09 6.83 -9.47
CA GLU A 47 -15.32 5.58 -9.34
C GLU A 47 -14.61 5.51 -7.98
N CYS A 48 -13.95 6.60 -7.55
CA CYS A 48 -13.32 6.68 -6.22
C CYS A 48 -14.33 6.50 -5.08
N ARG A 49 -15.53 7.08 -5.17
CA ARG A 49 -16.58 6.86 -4.17
C ARG A 49 -17.05 5.42 -4.11
N ALA A 50 -17.09 4.73 -5.24
CA ALA A 50 -17.47 3.32 -5.29
C ALA A 50 -16.42 2.40 -4.65
N LEU A 51 -15.14 2.79 -4.73
CA LEU A 51 -14.02 2.01 -4.18
C LEU A 51 -13.72 2.36 -2.71
N PHE A 52 -13.55 3.65 -2.40
CA PHE A 52 -13.01 4.15 -1.12
C PHE A 52 -14.10 4.72 -0.19
N GLY A 53 -15.32 4.92 -0.69
CA GLY A 53 -16.42 5.53 0.06
C GLY A 53 -16.59 7.04 -0.17
N ASP A 54 -17.59 7.63 0.50
CA ASP A 54 -17.97 9.02 0.31
C ASP A 54 -17.03 9.99 1.03
N GLU A 55 -16.18 10.64 0.26
CA GLU A 55 -15.17 11.61 0.69
C GLU A 55 -15.77 12.92 1.23
N GLN A 56 -17.07 13.16 1.05
CA GLN A 56 -17.76 14.31 1.64
C GLN A 56 -17.93 14.18 3.15
N ALA A 57 -17.60 13.02 3.72
CA ALA A 57 -17.48 12.86 5.16
C ALA A 57 -16.61 13.97 5.76
N SER A 58 -17.04 14.54 6.88
CA SER A 58 -16.27 15.57 7.57
C SER A 58 -14.92 15.00 8.01
N TYR A 59 -13.84 15.44 7.37
CA TYR A 59 -12.48 15.01 7.70
C TYR A 59 -12.17 15.19 9.20
N ARG A 60 -12.63 16.30 9.80
CA ARG A 60 -12.44 16.59 11.23
C ARG A 60 -13.18 15.59 12.13
N ASP A 61 -14.41 15.24 11.78
CA ASP A 61 -15.16 14.29 12.59
C ASP A 61 -14.62 12.87 12.40
N ALA A 62 -14.13 12.55 11.20
CA ALA A 62 -13.50 11.28 10.86
C ALA A 62 -12.21 11.04 11.65
N ILE A 63 -11.32 12.04 11.71
CA ILE A 63 -10.08 11.97 12.50
C ILE A 63 -10.36 11.89 14.01
N ASP A 64 -11.33 12.66 14.51
CA ASP A 64 -11.75 12.60 15.92
C ASP A 64 -12.32 11.22 16.28
N ARG A 65 -13.11 10.61 15.37
CA ARG A 65 -13.62 9.24 15.52
C ARG A 65 -12.49 8.21 15.53
N HIS A 66 -11.56 8.30 14.57
CA HIS A 66 -10.44 7.35 14.47
C HIS A 66 -9.56 7.38 15.74
N TYR A 67 -9.22 8.56 16.27
CA TYR A 67 -8.44 8.63 17.52
C TYR A 67 -9.22 8.21 18.77
N ARG A 68 -10.55 8.33 18.77
CA ARG A 68 -11.39 7.93 19.91
C ARG A 68 -11.65 6.43 19.95
N PHE A 69 -11.91 5.84 18.79
CA PHE A 69 -12.42 4.46 18.69
C PHE A 69 -11.46 3.49 18.00
N GLY A 70 -10.42 4.00 17.34
CA GLY A 70 -9.52 3.19 16.52
C GLY A 70 -10.16 2.73 15.20
N PRO A 71 -9.46 1.86 14.46
CA PRO A 71 -10.04 1.19 13.30
C PRO A 71 -11.23 0.29 13.71
N PRO A 72 -12.20 0.05 12.82
CA PRO A 72 -13.27 -0.90 13.10
C PRO A 72 -12.71 -2.33 13.29
N GLY A 73 -13.50 -3.23 13.88
CA GLY A 73 -13.13 -4.64 13.96
C GLY A 73 -13.01 -5.25 12.55
N ASP A 74 -12.07 -6.19 12.40
CA ASP A 74 -11.76 -6.87 11.14
C ASP A 74 -11.41 -5.93 9.96
N TRP A 75 -10.88 -4.73 10.26
CA TRP A 75 -10.51 -3.74 9.25
C TRP A 75 -9.51 -4.25 8.21
N ASP A 76 -8.64 -5.18 8.60
CA ASP A 76 -7.57 -5.77 7.79
C ASP A 76 -8.10 -6.63 6.63
N ARG A 77 -9.41 -6.88 6.60
CA ARG A 77 -10.09 -7.56 5.50
C ARG A 77 -10.41 -6.65 4.32
N ASP A 78 -10.51 -5.35 4.55
CA ASP A 78 -10.99 -4.38 3.57
C ASP A 78 -10.00 -3.22 3.36
N PHE A 79 -9.12 -2.92 4.32
CA PHE A 79 -8.19 -1.79 4.27
C PHE A 79 -6.73 -2.23 4.35
N ILE A 80 -5.85 -1.52 3.64
CA ILE A 80 -4.41 -1.81 3.59
C ILE A 80 -3.66 -1.43 4.88
N SER A 81 -4.21 -0.48 5.65
CA SER A 81 -3.67 0.00 6.92
C SER A 81 -4.78 0.45 7.87
N GLU A 82 -4.49 0.54 9.18
CA GLU A 82 -5.45 1.07 10.15
C GLU A 82 -5.85 2.51 9.81
N TYR A 83 -4.90 3.31 9.33
CA TYR A 83 -5.12 4.71 9.01
C TYR A 83 -5.97 4.90 7.75
N ALA A 84 -5.93 3.98 6.79
CA ALA A 84 -6.85 3.97 5.65
C ALA A 84 -8.34 3.93 6.10
N THR A 85 -8.64 3.34 7.25
CA THR A 85 -10.01 3.32 7.83
C THR A 85 -10.51 4.69 8.32
N MET A 86 -9.63 5.70 8.34
CA MET A 86 -9.91 7.00 8.91
C MET A 86 -10.85 7.81 8.00
N HIS A 87 -10.53 7.90 6.71
CA HIS A 87 -11.26 8.72 5.74
C HIS A 87 -11.04 8.21 4.30
N PRO A 88 -12.01 8.32 3.38
CA PRO A 88 -11.85 7.82 1.99
C PRO A 88 -10.61 8.34 1.25
N TRP A 89 -10.26 9.61 1.45
CA TRP A 89 -9.01 10.17 0.89
C TRP A 89 -7.73 9.60 1.49
N GLU A 90 -7.78 9.14 2.73
CA GLU A 90 -6.63 8.51 3.38
C GLU A 90 -6.48 7.08 2.89
N ASP A 91 -7.59 6.38 2.66
CA ASP A 91 -7.58 5.06 2.02
C ASP A 91 -6.98 5.13 0.61
N PHE A 92 -7.42 6.10 -0.20
CA PHE A 92 -6.81 6.36 -1.51
C PHE A 92 -5.30 6.60 -1.40
N ALA A 93 -4.87 7.50 -0.51
CA ALA A 93 -3.46 7.88 -0.36
C ALA A 93 -2.59 6.72 0.16
N GLU A 94 -3.09 5.92 1.09
CA GLU A 94 -2.42 4.71 1.59
C GLU A 94 -2.31 3.65 0.49
N CYS A 95 -3.37 3.41 -0.28
CA CYS A 95 -3.33 2.50 -1.43
C CYS A 95 -2.31 2.97 -2.49
N PHE A 96 -2.29 4.27 -2.79
CA PHE A 96 -1.33 4.86 -3.72
C PHE A 96 0.12 4.74 -3.20
N ALA A 97 0.34 4.97 -1.90
CA ALA A 97 1.65 4.84 -1.30
C ALA A 97 2.16 3.39 -1.36
N HIS A 98 1.27 2.42 -1.16
CA HIS A 98 1.57 1.00 -1.29
C HIS A 98 1.84 0.61 -2.74
N TYR A 99 1.08 1.15 -3.70
CA TYR A 99 1.37 0.98 -5.13
C TYR A 99 2.80 1.42 -5.46
N LEU A 100 3.19 2.64 -5.07
CA LEU A 100 4.56 3.14 -5.28
C LEU A 100 5.62 2.29 -4.56
N HIS A 101 5.32 1.83 -3.34
CA HIS A 101 6.21 0.91 -2.64
C HIS A 101 6.46 -0.36 -3.44
N ILE A 102 5.39 -0.97 -3.95
CA ILE A 102 5.43 -2.22 -4.70
C ILE A 102 6.21 -2.03 -5.99
N THR A 103 5.85 -1.02 -6.80
CA THR A 103 6.48 -0.78 -8.10
C THR A 103 7.98 -0.47 -7.95
N ASP A 104 8.36 0.42 -7.03
CA ASP A 104 9.76 0.80 -6.84
C ASP A 104 10.61 -0.39 -6.37
N THR A 105 10.05 -1.23 -5.50
CA THR A 105 10.77 -2.39 -4.96
C THR A 105 10.92 -3.50 -6.01
N ILE A 106 9.87 -3.73 -6.81
CA ILE A 106 9.91 -4.69 -7.92
C ILE A 106 10.89 -4.23 -8.99
N ASP A 107 10.88 -2.94 -9.34
CA ASP A 107 11.79 -2.39 -10.33
C ASP A 107 13.25 -2.48 -9.86
N THR A 108 13.52 -2.13 -8.60
CA THR A 108 14.85 -2.31 -7.98
C THR A 108 15.33 -3.77 -8.06
N ALA A 109 14.43 -4.73 -7.78
CA ALA A 109 14.76 -6.15 -7.86
C ALA A 109 15.00 -6.60 -9.32
N ARG A 110 14.22 -6.07 -10.27
CA ARG A 110 14.37 -6.30 -11.71
C ARG A 110 15.71 -5.79 -12.22
N GLU A 111 16.08 -4.55 -11.88
CA GLU A 111 17.36 -3.94 -12.28
C GLU A 111 18.57 -4.76 -11.79
N ALA A 112 18.44 -5.42 -10.64
CA ALA A 112 19.43 -6.33 -10.11
C ALA A 112 19.46 -7.71 -10.82
N GLY A 113 18.56 -7.96 -11.78
CA GLY A 113 18.42 -9.23 -12.48
C GLY A 113 17.82 -10.36 -11.62
N MET A 114 17.07 -10.01 -10.57
CA MET A 114 16.51 -11.01 -9.66
C MET A 114 15.36 -11.77 -10.31
N VAL A 115 15.48 -13.11 -10.36
CA VAL A 115 14.42 -14.02 -10.79
C VAL A 115 14.23 -15.09 -9.72
N LEU A 116 12.97 -15.34 -9.34
CA LEU A 116 12.64 -16.47 -8.48
C LEU A 116 12.27 -17.66 -9.35
N HIS A 117 13.17 -18.63 -9.44
CA HIS A 117 12.92 -19.88 -10.15
C HIS A 117 12.10 -20.84 -9.26
N ALA A 118 10.92 -21.24 -9.73
CA ALA A 118 9.97 -22.05 -8.97
C ALA A 118 10.56 -23.41 -8.52
N ASP A 119 11.44 -24.00 -9.33
CA ASP A 119 12.13 -25.26 -9.04
C ASP A 119 13.31 -25.11 -8.06
N LYS A 120 13.71 -23.87 -7.74
CA LYS A 120 14.80 -23.57 -6.80
C LYS A 120 14.31 -23.05 -5.45
N VAL A 121 13.10 -22.50 -5.40
CA VAL A 121 12.52 -21.99 -4.15
C VAL A 121 11.91 -23.12 -3.33
N ARG A 122 12.00 -23.01 -1.99
CA ARG A 122 11.39 -23.98 -1.06
C ARG A 122 9.94 -23.67 -0.70
N PHE A 123 9.44 -22.51 -1.11
CA PHE A 123 8.02 -22.18 -1.04
C PHE A 123 7.36 -22.56 -2.37
N SER A 124 6.11 -23.00 -2.33
CA SER A 124 5.38 -23.47 -3.51
C SER A 124 4.94 -22.31 -4.40
N ALA A 125 5.87 -21.71 -5.14
CA ALA A 125 5.55 -20.79 -6.23
C ALA A 125 5.03 -21.59 -7.44
N PRO A 126 3.87 -21.24 -8.04
CA PRO A 126 3.28 -22.03 -9.13
C PRO A 126 4.00 -21.82 -10.47
N ARG A 127 4.81 -20.77 -10.61
CA ARG A 127 5.68 -20.49 -11.77
C ARG A 127 6.85 -19.60 -11.38
N ASN A 128 7.84 -19.49 -12.27
CA ASN A 128 8.92 -18.51 -12.10
C ASN A 128 8.33 -17.10 -11.98
N VAL A 129 8.94 -16.30 -11.11
CA VAL A 129 8.60 -14.88 -10.93
C VAL A 129 9.73 -14.07 -11.53
N GLU A 130 9.40 -13.44 -12.65
CA GLU A 130 10.29 -12.61 -13.46
C GLU A 130 9.61 -11.25 -13.63
N PRO A 131 10.03 -10.23 -12.86
CA PRO A 131 9.50 -8.88 -12.98
C PRO A 131 9.55 -8.34 -14.41
N LEU A 132 8.46 -7.70 -14.85
CA LEU A 132 8.38 -7.07 -16.16
C LEU A 132 9.14 -5.73 -16.19
N ASP A 133 9.60 -5.35 -17.37
CA ASP A 133 10.16 -4.01 -17.65
C ASP A 133 9.16 -2.88 -17.38
N SER A 134 7.88 -3.13 -17.65
CA SER A 134 6.77 -2.26 -17.30
C SER A 134 5.53 -3.11 -17.05
N TYR A 135 4.67 -2.62 -16.14
CA TYR A 135 3.37 -3.21 -15.85
C TYR A 135 2.20 -2.41 -16.45
N ASP A 136 2.47 -1.37 -17.25
CA ASP A 136 1.45 -0.42 -17.72
C ASP A 136 0.40 -1.09 -18.61
N ASP A 137 0.81 -2.05 -19.43
CA ASP A 137 -0.05 -2.74 -20.42
C ASP A 137 -0.52 -4.13 -19.95
N VAL A 138 -0.44 -4.42 -18.66
CA VAL A 138 -0.92 -5.69 -18.08
C VAL A 138 -1.91 -5.45 -16.94
N PRO A 139 -2.81 -6.41 -16.67
CA PRO A 139 -3.71 -6.30 -15.52
C PRO A 139 -2.94 -6.17 -14.19
N VAL A 140 -3.46 -5.39 -13.24
CA VAL A 140 -2.82 -5.13 -11.93
C VAL A 140 -2.56 -6.43 -11.15
N GLU A 141 -3.35 -7.47 -11.39
CA GLU A 141 -3.19 -8.80 -10.80
C GLU A 141 -1.83 -9.41 -11.17
N ARG A 142 -1.25 -9.05 -12.32
CA ARG A 142 0.11 -9.47 -12.68
C ARG A 142 1.15 -8.84 -11.75
N LEU A 143 1.03 -7.54 -11.47
CA LEU A 143 1.90 -6.82 -10.53
C LEU A 143 1.77 -7.42 -9.12
N LEU A 144 0.54 -7.59 -8.64
CA LEU A 144 0.26 -8.13 -7.30
C LEU A 144 0.73 -9.58 -7.17
N TYR A 145 0.60 -10.39 -8.22
CA TYR A 145 1.13 -11.75 -8.24
C TYR A 145 2.65 -11.76 -8.09
N ASP A 146 3.38 -10.95 -8.87
CA ASP A 146 4.85 -10.89 -8.79
C ASP A 146 5.27 -10.31 -7.42
N TRP A 147 4.57 -9.30 -6.91
CA TRP A 147 4.79 -8.70 -5.60
C TRP A 147 4.67 -9.70 -4.45
N ASN A 148 3.64 -10.54 -4.45
CA ASN A 148 3.39 -11.50 -3.39
C ASN A 148 4.62 -12.40 -3.14
N TRP A 149 5.27 -12.87 -4.19
CA TRP A 149 6.45 -13.73 -4.06
C TRP A 149 7.72 -12.96 -3.72
N ILE A 150 7.88 -11.76 -4.28
CA ILE A 150 9.04 -10.91 -4.05
C ILE A 150 9.07 -10.39 -2.61
N SER A 151 7.94 -9.88 -2.12
CA SER A 151 7.79 -9.44 -0.73
C SER A 151 7.99 -10.59 0.25
N LEU A 152 7.46 -11.79 -0.03
CA LEU A 152 7.73 -12.99 0.77
C LEU A 152 9.23 -13.29 0.85
N PHE A 153 9.94 -13.23 -0.28
CA PHE A 153 11.38 -13.44 -0.31
C PHE A 153 12.12 -12.41 0.57
N PHE A 154 11.86 -11.11 0.38
CA PHE A 154 12.53 -10.07 1.17
C PHE A 154 12.18 -10.12 2.66
N ASN A 155 10.93 -10.44 3.00
CA ASN A 155 10.52 -10.66 4.38
C ASN A 155 11.34 -11.78 5.04
N ARG A 156 11.52 -12.91 4.33
CA ARG A 156 12.35 -14.02 4.81
C ARG A 156 13.83 -13.64 4.95
N VAL A 157 14.38 -12.87 4.02
CA VAL A 157 15.75 -12.33 4.12
C VAL A 157 15.89 -11.50 5.39
N ASN A 158 14.97 -10.57 5.64
CA ASN A 158 14.98 -9.74 6.84
C ASN A 158 14.85 -10.56 8.12
N THR A 159 13.93 -11.52 8.17
CA THR A 159 13.76 -12.41 9.32
C THR A 159 15.02 -13.23 9.58
N ALA A 160 15.70 -13.73 8.55
CA ALA A 160 16.97 -14.45 8.69
C ALA A 160 18.09 -13.57 9.25
N MET A 161 18.03 -12.25 9.02
CA MET A 161 18.92 -11.27 9.61
C MET A 161 18.49 -10.78 11.01
N GLY A 162 17.44 -11.36 11.60
CA GLY A 162 16.90 -10.97 12.90
C GLY A 162 16.12 -9.64 12.88
N LYS A 163 15.66 -9.20 11.71
CA LYS A 163 14.87 -7.97 11.53
C LYS A 163 13.40 -8.30 11.28
N ASN A 164 12.53 -7.32 11.53
CA ASN A 164 11.12 -7.41 11.16
C ASN A 164 10.96 -7.50 9.63
N PRO A 165 9.86 -8.11 9.14
CA PRO A 165 9.51 -8.12 7.72
C PRO A 165 9.58 -6.71 7.09
N VAL A 166 10.06 -6.61 5.85
CA VAL A 166 10.10 -5.33 5.10
C VAL A 166 8.73 -4.92 4.52
N TYR A 167 7.76 -5.82 4.56
CA TYR A 167 6.41 -5.54 4.13
C TYR A 167 5.46 -6.48 4.86
N PRO A 168 5.03 -6.14 6.10
CA PRO A 168 4.18 -6.97 6.91
C PRO A 168 2.68 -6.81 6.60
N PHE A 169 2.33 -6.29 5.42
CA PHE A 169 0.95 -5.96 5.06
C PHE A 169 0.29 -7.10 4.27
N THR A 170 -1.00 -7.28 4.52
CA THR A 170 -1.88 -8.09 3.69
C THR A 170 -2.61 -7.15 2.74
N ILE A 171 -2.64 -7.48 1.46
CA ILE A 171 -3.42 -6.73 0.46
C ILE A 171 -4.79 -7.41 0.37
N PRO A 172 -5.87 -6.81 0.88
CA PRO A 172 -7.21 -7.39 0.80
C PRO A 172 -7.76 -7.35 -0.64
N PRO A 173 -8.65 -8.26 -1.02
CA PRO A 173 -9.43 -8.14 -2.24
C PRO A 173 -10.70 -7.29 -1.99
N PRO A 174 -11.21 -6.48 -2.94
CA PRO A 174 -10.53 -5.63 -3.92
C PRO A 174 -10.14 -4.27 -3.35
N VAL A 175 -9.05 -3.73 -3.88
CA VAL A 175 -8.78 -2.30 -4.06
C VAL A 175 -9.03 -1.94 -5.53
#